data_AF-A0A150WKA8-F1
#
_entry.id   AF-A0A150WKA8-F1
#
_cell.length_a   1.000
_cell.length_b   1.000
_cell.length_c   1.000
_cell.angle_alpha   90.00
_cell.angle_beta   90.00
_cell.angle_gamma   90.00
#
_symmetry.space_group_name_H-M   'P 1'
#
loop_
_entity.id
_entity.type
_entity.pdbx_description
1 polymer ?
#
loop_
_entity_poly.entity_id
_entity_poly.type
_entity_poly.pdbx_seq_one_letter_code
_entity_poly.pdbx_strand_id
1 'polypeptide(L)'
;MMLKYQLPRIYESILPREILQFEPQEKKATCDACAMSRPQNKAKIHYRADLKCCTFHPFLPNYLVGALLKEETSTEAHRLLRGKIERREYALPIGMVAPVKYQVEFNHRDEGDFGQREDWLCPYYNKQTQNCNVWRNRGVVCTTFFCKSSYGKTGLSFWEKLGSYLWYVELALLEEALAMLDFSPRQVMTLLDYHNRHEGTSAELKSNVIPEKTSRELWNGYYDDQEGFYKKAYEVVANLDKKSFHELIGEQGQSLEEDLFAILPRLKLS
;
A
#
# COMPACT_ATOMS: atom_id res chain seq x y z
N MET A 1 -12.77 -16.18 -5.15
CA MET A 1 -11.71 -15.60 -6.00
C MET A 1 -10.40 -15.82 -5.27
N MET A 2 -9.43 -16.47 -5.91
CA MET A 2 -8.09 -16.69 -5.36
C MET A 2 -7.39 -15.37 -5.00
N LEU A 3 -6.64 -15.38 -3.89
CA LEU A 3 -5.88 -14.22 -3.41
C LEU A 3 -4.89 -13.68 -4.44
N LYS A 4 -4.31 -14.52 -5.30
CA LYS A 4 -3.42 -14.05 -6.37
C LYS A 4 -4.05 -12.98 -7.27
N TYR A 5 -5.38 -12.97 -7.44
CA TYR A 5 -6.08 -11.95 -8.22
C TYR A 5 -6.37 -10.66 -7.44
N GLN A 6 -6.20 -10.68 -6.12
CA GLN A 6 -6.32 -9.51 -5.25
C GLN A 6 -4.95 -8.86 -4.96
N LEU A 7 -3.87 -9.64 -5.04
CA LEU A 7 -2.48 -9.28 -4.73
C LEU A 7 -1.67 -8.90 -5.98
N PRO A 8 -0.83 -7.86 -5.99
CA PRO A 8 0.01 -7.49 -7.13
C PRO A 8 0.62 -8.68 -7.89
N ARG A 9 0.58 -8.67 -9.24
CA ARG A 9 1.03 -9.81 -10.08
C ARG A 9 2.46 -10.24 -9.80
N ILE A 10 3.31 -9.28 -9.41
CA ILE A 10 4.72 -9.51 -9.09
C ILE A 10 4.91 -10.49 -7.92
N TYR A 11 3.90 -10.64 -7.06
CA TYR A 11 3.93 -11.58 -5.95
C TYR A 11 3.66 -13.03 -6.36
N GLU A 12 3.15 -13.28 -7.57
CA GLU A 12 2.76 -14.63 -8.01
C GLU A 12 3.97 -15.58 -8.16
N SER A 13 5.17 -15.05 -8.43
CA SER A 13 6.40 -15.84 -8.56
C SER A 13 7.08 -16.14 -7.21
N ILE A 14 6.91 -15.26 -6.23
CA ILE A 14 7.67 -15.29 -4.97
C ILE A 14 6.86 -15.79 -3.77
N LEU A 15 5.56 -15.51 -3.69
CA LEU A 15 4.76 -15.93 -2.53
C LEU A 15 4.42 -17.43 -2.54
N PRO A 16 4.18 -18.03 -1.36
CA PRO A 16 3.73 -19.41 -1.25
C PRO A 16 2.44 -19.69 -2.02
N ARG A 17 2.38 -20.88 -2.61
CA ARG A 17 1.23 -21.32 -3.41
C ARG A 17 -0.05 -21.41 -2.57
N GLU A 18 0.08 -21.81 -1.32
CA GLU A 18 -0.98 -21.97 -0.34
C GLU A 18 -1.69 -20.65 -0.04
N ILE A 19 -0.91 -19.56 0.03
CA ILE A 19 -1.45 -18.19 0.16
C ILE A 19 -2.09 -17.77 -1.15
N LEU A 20 -1.38 -17.88 -2.27
CA LEU A 20 -1.84 -17.42 -3.58
C LEU A 20 -3.16 -18.10 -4.04
N GLN A 21 -3.31 -19.38 -3.72
CA GLN A 21 -4.48 -20.19 -4.08
C GLN A 21 -5.59 -20.17 -3.03
N PHE A 22 -5.41 -19.47 -1.90
CA PHE A 22 -6.48 -19.34 -0.92
C PHE A 22 -7.62 -18.49 -1.48
N GLU A 23 -8.86 -18.95 -1.25
CA GLU A 23 -10.09 -18.33 -1.76
C GLU A 23 -10.97 -17.83 -0.61
N PRO A 24 -10.66 -16.67 -0.01
CA PRO A 24 -11.50 -16.12 1.04
C PRO A 24 -12.88 -15.76 0.49
N GLN A 25 -13.94 -16.23 1.14
CA GLN A 25 -15.34 -15.95 0.78
C GLN A 25 -15.89 -14.79 1.61
N GLU A 26 -15.26 -13.63 1.49
CA GLU A 26 -15.67 -12.41 2.20
C GLU A 26 -16.90 -11.77 1.54
N LYS A 27 -18.07 -11.96 2.17
CA LYS A 27 -19.39 -11.50 1.67
C LYS A 27 -19.94 -10.33 2.49
N LYS A 28 -19.32 -10.02 3.64
CA LYS A 28 -19.76 -8.92 4.52
C LYS A 28 -19.06 -7.59 4.23
N ALA A 29 -17.89 -7.60 3.58
CA ALA A 29 -17.19 -6.41 3.15
C ALA A 29 -17.61 -6.04 1.72
N THR A 30 -18.76 -5.38 1.57
CA THR A 30 -19.31 -4.97 0.27
C THR A 30 -18.91 -3.54 -0.06
N CYS A 31 -17.82 -3.34 -0.81
CA CYS A 31 -17.32 -1.98 -1.16
C CYS A 31 -18.22 -1.22 -2.13
N ASP A 32 -18.93 -1.92 -3.03
CA ASP A 32 -19.86 -1.30 -4.00
C ASP A 32 -21.13 -0.77 -3.31
N ALA A 33 -21.54 -1.42 -2.21
CA ALA A 33 -22.61 -0.99 -1.33
C ALA A 33 -22.09 -1.00 0.11
N CYS A 34 -21.30 0.03 0.45
CA CYS A 34 -20.45 0.10 1.64
C CYS A 34 -21.12 -0.47 2.91
N ALA A 35 -20.64 -1.62 3.37
CA ALA A 35 -21.22 -2.28 4.55
C ALA A 35 -21.06 -1.49 5.85
N MET A 36 -20.21 -0.46 5.84
CA MET A 36 -19.95 0.46 6.96
C MET A 36 -20.74 1.76 6.87
N SER A 37 -21.45 2.02 5.77
CA SER A 37 -22.30 3.21 5.64
C SER A 37 -23.69 3.00 6.21
N ARG A 38 -24.42 4.12 6.39
CA ARG A 38 -25.84 4.10 6.74
C ARG A 38 -26.68 3.77 5.50
N PRO A 39 -27.81 3.04 5.64
CA PRO A 39 -28.37 2.50 6.89
C PRO A 39 -27.80 1.13 7.32
N GLN A 40 -26.89 0.51 6.55
CA GLN A 40 -26.40 -0.86 6.77
C GLN A 40 -25.65 -1.02 8.10
N ASN A 41 -24.88 -0.02 8.49
CA ASN A 41 -24.16 0.03 9.75
C ASN A 41 -24.85 1.00 10.72
N LYS A 42 -25.37 0.46 11.84
CA LYS A 42 -26.05 1.27 12.86
C LYS A 42 -25.14 1.76 13.99
N ALA A 43 -23.88 1.32 14.02
CA ALA A 43 -22.92 1.72 15.04
C ALA A 43 -22.58 3.21 14.99
N LYS A 44 -22.09 3.76 16.10
CA LYS A 44 -21.62 5.16 16.20
C LYS A 44 -20.62 5.48 15.09
N ILE A 45 -19.59 4.64 14.98
CA ILE A 45 -18.60 4.69 13.89
C ILE A 45 -19.24 4.09 12.63
N HIS A 46 -19.30 4.90 11.59
CA HIS A 46 -19.79 4.54 10.26
C HIS A 46 -19.06 5.38 9.21
N TYR A 47 -19.19 5.02 7.94
CA TYR A 47 -18.60 5.78 6.83
C TYR A 47 -19.68 6.48 6.01
N ARG A 48 -19.31 7.55 5.34
CA ARG A 48 -20.06 8.10 4.20
C ARG A 48 -20.04 7.11 3.05
N ALA A 49 -21.19 6.90 2.40
CA ALA A 49 -21.33 5.90 1.33
C ALA A 49 -20.46 6.23 0.10
N ASP A 50 -20.28 7.52 -0.18
CA ASP A 50 -19.48 8.05 -1.29
C ASP A 50 -17.97 8.06 -1.01
N LEU A 51 -17.56 8.02 0.27
CA LEU A 51 -16.15 8.04 0.69
C LEU A 51 -15.62 6.65 1.07
N LYS A 52 -16.46 5.79 1.66
CA LYS A 52 -16.11 4.41 2.07
C LYS A 52 -14.91 4.41 3.04
N CYS A 53 -14.10 3.35 3.03
CA CYS A 53 -12.79 3.34 3.69
C CYS A 53 -11.69 4.08 2.89
N CYS A 54 -12.04 4.74 1.78
CA CYS A 54 -11.10 5.41 0.88
C CYS A 54 -10.71 6.81 1.37
N THR A 55 -10.92 7.15 2.63
CA THR A 55 -10.36 8.36 3.28
C THR A 55 -9.01 8.07 3.95
N PHE A 56 -8.24 7.15 3.36
CA PHE A 56 -6.89 6.81 3.75
C PHE A 56 -5.98 7.01 2.54
N HIS A 57 -4.85 7.70 2.69
CA HIS A 57 -3.82 7.82 1.66
C HIS A 57 -2.80 6.69 1.84
N PRO A 58 -2.88 5.60 1.06
CA PRO A 58 -1.97 4.48 1.24
C PRO A 58 -0.59 4.79 0.69
N PHE A 59 0.42 4.24 1.38
CA PHE A 59 1.75 4.10 0.82
C PHE A 59 1.73 3.13 -0.37
N LEU A 60 2.49 3.47 -1.41
CA LEU A 60 2.69 2.61 -2.59
C LEU A 60 4.19 2.46 -2.84
N PRO A 61 4.79 1.27 -2.59
CA PRO A 61 6.23 1.08 -2.71
C PRO A 61 6.73 1.23 -4.15
N ASN A 62 8.00 1.59 -4.30
CA ASN A 62 8.67 1.93 -5.56
C ASN A 62 8.43 0.93 -6.71
N TYR A 63 8.53 -0.36 -6.45
CA TYR A 63 8.35 -1.40 -7.46
C TYR A 63 6.88 -1.58 -7.86
N LEU A 64 5.91 -1.26 -6.99
CA LEU A 64 4.49 -1.26 -7.36
C LEU A 64 4.12 0.00 -8.17
N VAL A 65 4.78 1.14 -7.89
CA VAL A 65 4.73 2.31 -8.79
C VAL A 65 5.26 1.91 -10.17
N GLY A 66 6.41 1.23 -10.23
CA GLY A 66 6.98 0.69 -11.46
C GLY A 66 6.05 -0.28 -12.18
N ALA A 67 5.41 -1.20 -11.46
CA ALA A 67 4.43 -2.13 -12.01
C ALA A 67 3.28 -1.40 -12.70
N LEU A 68 2.72 -0.37 -12.04
CA LEU A 68 1.65 0.45 -12.63
C LEU A 68 2.12 1.19 -13.88
N LEU A 69 3.31 1.77 -13.86
CA LEU A 69 3.88 2.52 -15.00
C LEU A 69 4.27 1.63 -16.19
N LYS A 70 4.47 0.33 -15.98
CA LYS A 70 4.67 -0.66 -17.08
C LYS A 70 3.36 -1.27 -17.58
N GLU A 71 2.28 -1.23 -16.80
CA GLU A 71 0.98 -1.76 -17.21
C GLU A 71 0.25 -0.78 -18.14
N GLU A 72 0.23 -1.08 -19.44
CA GLU A 72 -0.35 -0.21 -20.49
C GLU A 72 -1.84 0.11 -20.26
N THR A 73 -2.58 -0.81 -19.64
CA THR A 73 -4.02 -0.65 -19.37
C THR A 73 -4.32 0.30 -18.21
N SER A 74 -3.31 0.72 -17.44
CA SER A 74 -3.45 1.53 -16.22
C SER A 74 -3.36 3.04 -16.50
N THR A 75 -4.03 3.51 -17.56
CA THR A 75 -3.91 4.89 -18.09
C THR A 75 -4.19 5.98 -17.06
N GLU A 76 -5.23 5.83 -16.24
CA GLU A 76 -5.57 6.80 -15.21
C GLU A 76 -4.57 6.77 -14.04
N ALA A 77 -4.03 5.59 -13.70
CA ALA A 77 -2.95 5.49 -12.73
C ALA A 77 -1.69 6.21 -13.24
N HIS A 78 -1.33 6.06 -14.53
CA HIS A 78 -0.19 6.77 -15.11
C HIS A 78 -0.34 8.28 -14.97
N ARG A 79 -1.53 8.81 -15.32
CA ARG A 79 -1.83 10.24 -15.22
C ARG A 79 -1.66 10.75 -13.79
N LEU A 80 -2.19 10.01 -12.81
CA LEU A 80 -2.09 10.36 -11.39
C LEU A 80 -0.63 10.31 -10.90
N LEU A 81 0.08 9.21 -11.15
CA LEU A 81 1.45 9.00 -10.69
C LEU A 81 2.42 10.02 -11.30
N ARG A 82 2.35 10.24 -12.62
CA ARG A 82 3.17 11.26 -13.31
C ARG A 82 2.90 12.67 -12.77
N GLY A 83 1.63 13.00 -12.53
CA GLY A 83 1.29 14.28 -11.91
C GLY A 83 1.89 14.44 -10.51
N LYS A 84 1.90 13.38 -9.69
CA LYS A 84 2.54 13.42 -8.35
C LYS A 84 4.06 13.58 -8.45
N ILE A 85 4.70 12.90 -9.39
CA ILE A 85 6.13 13.00 -9.72
C ILE A 85 6.48 14.44 -10.10
N GLU A 86 5.83 14.98 -11.13
CA GLU A 86 6.07 16.33 -11.65
C GLU A 86 5.91 17.43 -10.58
N ARG A 87 4.89 17.29 -9.73
CA ARG A 87 4.60 18.26 -8.66
C ARG A 87 5.40 18.03 -7.38
N ARG A 88 6.21 16.96 -7.29
CA ARG A 88 6.93 16.54 -6.07
C ARG A 88 5.99 16.32 -4.88
N GLU A 89 4.80 15.78 -5.14
CA GLU A 89 3.79 15.48 -4.12
C GLU A 89 4.15 14.19 -3.36
N TYR A 90 5.31 14.23 -2.68
CA TYR A 90 5.87 13.10 -1.93
C TYR A 90 6.05 11.83 -2.78
N ALA A 91 6.39 12.03 -4.06
CA ALA A 91 7.01 11.00 -4.90
C ALA A 91 8.50 10.90 -4.52
N LEU A 92 8.85 9.79 -3.88
CA LEU A 92 10.17 9.52 -3.33
C LEU A 92 10.75 8.21 -3.90
N PRO A 93 12.07 7.97 -3.80
CA PRO A 93 12.66 6.69 -4.17
C PRO A 93 12.06 5.47 -3.45
N ILE A 94 11.50 5.63 -2.25
CA ILE A 94 10.76 4.56 -1.56
C ILE A 94 9.37 4.30 -2.18
N GLY A 95 8.81 5.25 -2.93
CA GLY A 95 7.49 5.13 -3.54
C GLY A 95 6.64 6.39 -3.44
N MET A 96 5.32 6.24 -3.51
CA MET A 96 4.37 7.33 -3.26
C MET A 96 3.98 7.35 -1.80
N VAL A 97 4.36 8.42 -1.11
CA VAL A 97 4.08 8.62 0.31
C VAL A 97 3.01 9.70 0.47
N ALA A 98 2.21 9.58 1.52
CA ALA A 98 1.27 10.64 1.85
C ALA A 98 2.00 11.91 2.31
N PRO A 99 1.51 13.13 2.02
CA PRO A 99 2.11 14.34 2.56
C PRO A 99 2.17 14.35 4.09
N VAL A 100 3.23 14.93 4.67
CA VAL A 100 3.43 14.99 6.13
C VAL A 100 2.22 15.60 6.84
N LYS A 101 1.65 16.67 6.30
CA LYS A 101 0.40 17.27 6.81
C LYS A 101 -0.71 16.23 6.99
N TYR A 102 -0.98 15.43 5.96
CA TYR A 102 -1.99 14.37 6.02
C TYR A 102 -1.60 13.31 7.06
N GLN A 103 -0.33 12.88 7.09
CA GLN A 103 0.12 11.83 8.01
C GLN A 103 -0.07 12.26 9.48
N VAL A 104 0.35 13.47 9.82
CA VAL A 104 0.20 14.04 11.17
C VAL A 104 -1.26 14.18 11.56
N GLU A 105 -2.10 14.75 10.68
CA GLU A 105 -3.54 14.89 10.93
C GLU A 105 -4.23 13.54 11.08
N PHE A 106 -3.93 12.59 10.20
CA PHE A 106 -4.53 11.25 10.23
C PHE A 106 -4.10 10.49 11.49
N ASN A 107 -2.84 10.57 11.90
CA ASN A 107 -2.33 9.88 13.09
C ASN A 107 -2.88 10.45 14.41
N HIS A 108 -3.33 11.70 14.41
CA HIS A 108 -3.98 12.37 15.55
C HIS A 108 -5.50 12.53 15.39
N ARG A 109 -6.11 11.77 14.48
CA ARG A 109 -7.54 11.84 14.19
C ARG A 109 -8.42 11.51 15.40
N ASP A 110 -9.60 12.11 15.42
CA ASP A 110 -10.63 11.76 16.40
C ASP A 110 -11.34 10.44 16.02
N GLU A 111 -11.93 9.79 17.02
CA GLU A 111 -12.78 8.62 16.79
C GLU A 111 -13.98 8.99 15.92
N GLY A 112 -14.01 8.47 14.69
CA GLY A 112 -15.10 8.67 13.74
C GLY A 112 -14.73 9.52 12.52
N ASP A 113 -13.56 10.15 12.49
CA ASP A 113 -13.11 10.91 11.31
C ASP A 113 -12.88 10.03 10.08
N PHE A 114 -12.38 8.81 10.32
CA PHE A 114 -12.12 7.84 9.26
C PHE A 114 -13.42 7.42 8.57
N GLY A 115 -13.46 7.58 7.25
CA GLY A 115 -14.61 7.36 6.39
C GLY A 115 -15.61 8.52 6.36
N GLN A 116 -15.33 9.65 7.00
CA GLN A 116 -16.22 10.82 7.06
C GLN A 116 -15.62 12.07 6.38
N ARG A 117 -14.29 12.20 6.40
CA ARG A 117 -13.56 13.37 5.88
C ARG A 117 -13.28 13.26 4.37
N GLU A 118 -13.93 14.11 3.59
CA GLU A 118 -13.74 14.17 2.14
C GLU A 118 -12.39 14.78 1.74
N ASP A 119 -11.85 15.66 2.57
CA ASP A 119 -10.52 16.25 2.38
C ASP A 119 -9.37 15.25 2.65
N TRP A 120 -9.70 14.06 3.19
CA TRP A 120 -8.79 12.91 3.32
C TRP A 120 -8.95 11.86 2.23
N LEU A 121 -9.77 12.13 1.21
CA LEU A 121 -10.02 11.18 0.15
C LEU A 121 -8.72 10.77 -0.54
N CYS A 122 -8.53 9.46 -0.66
CA CYS A 122 -7.38 8.83 -1.28
C CYS A 122 -7.16 9.40 -2.69
N PRO A 123 -5.94 9.80 -3.06
CA PRO A 123 -5.66 10.34 -4.40
C PRO A 123 -5.87 9.33 -5.53
N TYR A 124 -5.95 8.04 -5.20
CA TYR A 124 -6.19 6.96 -6.15
C TYR A 124 -7.67 6.58 -6.29
N TYR A 125 -8.57 7.18 -5.48
CA TYR A 125 -10.00 6.92 -5.57
C TYR A 125 -10.63 7.72 -6.72
N ASN A 126 -11.34 7.02 -7.59
CA ASN A 126 -12.08 7.64 -8.68
C ASN A 126 -13.52 7.93 -8.24
N LYS A 127 -13.86 9.22 -8.07
CA LYS A 127 -15.21 9.63 -7.67
C LYS A 127 -16.30 9.26 -8.68
N GLN A 128 -15.97 9.19 -9.98
CA GLN A 128 -16.95 8.94 -11.04
C GLN A 128 -17.37 7.48 -11.09
N THR A 129 -16.40 6.57 -11.01
CA THR A 129 -16.62 5.12 -11.06
C THR A 129 -16.70 4.48 -9.68
N GLN A 130 -16.41 5.24 -8.61
CA GLN A 130 -16.34 4.79 -7.22
C GLN A 130 -15.40 3.59 -6.98
N ASN A 131 -14.33 3.50 -7.78
CA ASN A 131 -13.33 2.45 -7.72
C ASN A 131 -11.91 3.01 -7.47
N CYS A 132 -10.92 2.12 -7.36
CA CYS A 132 -9.53 2.49 -7.14
C CYS A 132 -8.73 2.39 -8.46
N ASN A 133 -8.12 3.50 -8.87
CA ASN A 133 -7.33 3.57 -10.10
C ASN A 133 -6.04 2.71 -10.03
N VAL A 134 -5.59 2.34 -8.82
CA VAL A 134 -4.40 1.49 -8.62
C VAL A 134 -4.75 0.10 -8.09
N TRP A 135 -6.02 -0.34 -8.20
CA TRP A 135 -6.54 -1.51 -7.48
C TRP A 135 -5.62 -2.75 -7.52
N ARG A 136 -5.18 -3.18 -8.70
CA ARG A 136 -4.35 -4.40 -8.86
C ARG A 136 -3.01 -4.31 -8.13
N ASN A 137 -2.43 -3.11 -8.06
CA ASN A 137 -1.11 -2.84 -7.48
C ASN A 137 -1.21 -1.89 -6.29
N ARG A 138 -2.29 -1.95 -5.51
CA ARG A 138 -2.47 -1.13 -4.30
C ARG A 138 -1.62 -1.68 -3.16
N GLY A 139 -1.09 -0.80 -2.31
CA GLY A 139 -0.26 -1.21 -1.17
C GLY A 139 -1.02 -2.08 -0.16
N VAL A 140 -0.26 -2.78 0.68
CA VAL A 140 -0.77 -3.84 1.56
C VAL A 140 -1.95 -3.40 2.42
N VAL A 141 -1.93 -2.20 3.00
CA VAL A 141 -2.99 -1.73 3.90
C VAL A 141 -4.35 -1.83 3.22
N CYS A 142 -4.47 -1.36 1.97
CA CYS A 142 -5.72 -1.44 1.22
C CYS A 142 -6.00 -2.84 0.64
N THR A 143 -4.97 -3.68 0.51
CA THR A 143 -5.11 -5.05 0.03
C THR A 143 -5.67 -5.99 1.10
N THR A 144 -5.31 -5.75 2.37
CA THR A 144 -5.69 -6.60 3.50
C THR A 144 -6.71 -5.97 4.44
N PHE A 145 -7.16 -4.74 4.19
CA PHE A 145 -8.20 -4.11 5.00
C PHE A 145 -9.60 -4.68 4.71
N PHE A 146 -10.16 -5.39 5.69
CA PHE A 146 -11.55 -5.86 5.67
C PHE A 146 -12.32 -5.31 6.87
N CYS A 147 -13.28 -4.41 6.62
CA CYS A 147 -14.08 -3.78 7.68
C CYS A 147 -15.02 -4.76 8.41
N LYS A 148 -15.39 -5.85 7.73
CA LYS A 148 -16.23 -6.94 8.25
C LYS A 148 -15.76 -8.25 7.64
N SER A 149 -15.80 -9.33 8.42
CA SER A 149 -15.48 -10.67 7.92
C SER A 149 -16.66 -11.65 8.00
N SER A 150 -16.87 -12.40 6.92
CA SER A 150 -17.72 -13.59 6.86
C SER A 150 -17.35 -14.60 7.95
N TYR A 151 -16.05 -14.75 8.22
CA TYR A 151 -15.47 -15.70 9.18
C TYR A 151 -15.35 -15.12 10.59
N GLY A 152 -15.96 -13.97 10.85
CA GLY A 152 -15.94 -13.32 12.17
C GLY A 152 -14.52 -12.96 12.61
N LYS A 153 -14.20 -13.22 13.88
CA LYS A 153 -12.89 -12.88 14.47
C LYS A 153 -11.73 -13.61 13.79
N THR A 154 -11.93 -14.86 13.36
CA THR A 154 -10.88 -15.64 12.70
C THR A 154 -10.50 -15.03 11.35
N GLY A 155 -11.48 -14.59 10.56
CA GLY A 155 -11.17 -13.92 9.29
C GLY A 155 -10.51 -12.56 9.48
N LEU A 156 -10.98 -11.76 10.44
CA LEU A 156 -10.30 -10.50 10.78
C LEU A 156 -8.84 -10.73 11.20
N SER A 157 -8.58 -11.74 12.03
CA SER A 157 -7.23 -12.12 12.44
C SER A 157 -6.37 -12.60 11.26
N PHE A 158 -6.97 -13.32 10.31
CA PHE A 158 -6.26 -13.72 9.09
C PHE A 158 -5.84 -12.51 8.25
N TRP A 159 -6.75 -11.57 8.02
CA TRP A 159 -6.45 -10.36 7.25
C TRP A 159 -5.40 -9.48 7.92
N GLU A 160 -5.44 -9.38 9.25
CA GLU A 160 -4.41 -8.72 10.06
C GLU A 160 -3.04 -9.39 9.89
N LYS A 161 -2.95 -10.71 10.09
CA LYS A 161 -1.70 -11.47 9.89
C LYS A 161 -1.17 -11.37 8.46
N LEU A 162 -2.07 -11.40 7.47
CA LEU A 162 -1.69 -11.24 6.06
C LEU A 162 -1.17 -9.83 5.82
N GLY A 163 -1.78 -8.83 6.46
CA GLY A 163 -1.30 -7.45 6.48
C GLY A 163 0.12 -7.35 7.04
N SER A 164 0.38 -7.94 8.20
CA SER A 164 1.71 -7.92 8.82
C SER A 164 2.78 -8.60 7.97
N TYR A 165 2.48 -9.79 7.42
CA TYR A 165 3.39 -10.50 6.52
C TYR A 165 3.68 -9.70 5.25
N LEU A 166 2.63 -9.23 4.56
CA LEU A 166 2.80 -8.48 3.32
C LEU A 166 3.42 -7.10 3.54
N TRP A 167 3.21 -6.46 4.70
CA TRP A 167 3.90 -5.22 5.08
C TRP A 167 5.40 -5.45 5.18
N TYR A 168 5.80 -6.53 5.85
CA TYR A 168 7.21 -6.91 5.96
C TYR A 168 7.82 -7.23 4.59
N VAL A 169 7.10 -8.01 3.76
CA VAL A 169 7.50 -8.29 2.38
C VAL A 169 7.61 -7.00 1.55
N GLU A 170 6.66 -6.08 1.66
CA GLU A 170 6.67 -4.82 0.91
C GLU A 170 7.89 -3.96 1.24
N LEU A 171 8.26 -3.86 2.52
CA LEU A 171 9.47 -3.16 2.94
C LEU A 171 10.75 -3.87 2.47
N ALA A 172 10.84 -5.19 2.63
CA ALA A 172 12.03 -5.94 2.21
C ALA A 172 12.29 -5.81 0.70
N LEU A 173 11.25 -5.94 -0.12
CA LEU A 173 11.34 -5.79 -1.58
C LEU A 173 11.69 -4.35 -2.00
N LEU A 174 11.16 -3.36 -1.28
CA LEU A 174 11.47 -1.95 -1.50
C LEU A 174 12.93 -1.64 -1.17
N GLU A 175 13.44 -2.14 -0.04
CA GLU A 175 14.82 -1.94 0.40
C GLU A 175 15.80 -2.64 -0.53
N GLU A 176 15.49 -3.85 -0.99
CA GLU A 176 16.28 -4.57 -1.99
C GLU A 176 16.38 -3.78 -3.29
N ALA A 177 15.25 -3.24 -3.78
CA ALA A 177 15.25 -2.40 -4.98
C ALA A 177 16.11 -1.13 -4.79
N LEU A 178 16.13 -0.53 -3.60
CA LEU A 178 16.98 0.62 -3.30
C LEU A 178 18.46 0.24 -3.25
N ALA A 179 18.80 -0.86 -2.59
CA ALA A 179 20.17 -1.36 -2.50
C ALA A 179 20.76 -1.65 -3.89
N MET A 180 19.97 -2.31 -4.75
CA MET A 180 20.35 -2.61 -6.14
C MET A 180 20.43 -1.37 -7.05
N LEU A 181 19.91 -0.23 -6.60
CA LEU A 181 19.97 1.07 -7.30
C LEU A 181 20.89 2.06 -6.59
N ASP A 182 21.91 1.54 -5.87
CA ASP A 182 23.01 2.28 -5.24
C ASP A 182 22.59 3.24 -4.11
N PHE A 183 21.47 2.98 -3.44
CA PHE A 183 21.12 3.68 -2.20
C PHE A 183 21.83 3.04 -1.02
N SER A 184 22.63 3.85 -0.31
CA SER A 184 23.25 3.42 0.94
C SER A 184 22.21 3.22 2.05
N PRO A 185 22.50 2.40 3.08
CA PRO A 185 21.60 2.21 4.22
C PRO A 185 21.19 3.53 4.89
N ARG A 186 22.08 4.54 4.94
CA ARG A 186 21.77 5.87 5.50
C ARG A 186 20.72 6.61 4.67
N GLN A 187 20.82 6.55 3.33
CA GLN A 187 19.84 7.15 2.44
C GLN A 187 18.49 6.44 2.56
N VAL A 188 18.49 5.11 2.63
CA VAL A 188 17.26 4.32 2.87
C VAL A 188 16.60 4.75 4.19
N MET A 189 17.34 4.83 5.30
CA MET A 189 16.81 5.32 6.57
C MET A 189 16.22 6.73 6.47
N THR A 190 16.92 7.65 5.80
CA THR A 190 16.41 9.03 5.58
C THR A 190 15.11 9.05 4.78
N LEU A 191 14.95 8.14 3.82
CA LEU A 191 13.71 8.02 3.05
C LEU A 191 12.60 7.41 3.90
N LEU A 192 12.90 6.37 4.68
CA LEU A 192 11.94 5.74 5.59
C LEU A 192 11.47 6.67 6.71
N ASP A 193 12.24 7.72 7.04
CA ASP A 193 11.76 8.77 7.96
C ASP A 193 10.51 9.46 7.44
N TYR A 194 10.27 9.52 6.12
CA TYR A 194 9.03 10.06 5.54
C TYR A 194 7.84 9.11 5.66
N HIS A 195 8.08 7.85 5.99
CA HIS A 195 7.07 6.81 6.09
C HIS A 195 6.42 6.81 7.49
N ASN A 196 5.15 7.19 7.57
CA ASN A 196 4.34 7.25 8.79
C ASN A 196 4.81 8.26 9.85
N ARG A 197 4.91 9.54 9.46
CA ARG A 197 5.21 10.67 10.34
C ARG A 197 4.09 10.93 11.35
N HIS A 198 4.48 11.09 12.61
CA HIS A 198 3.61 11.62 13.67
C HIS A 198 3.83 13.13 13.89
N GLU A 199 4.99 13.67 13.51
CA GLU A 199 5.31 15.09 13.66
C GLU A 199 5.87 15.67 12.35
N GLY A 200 5.72 16.98 12.17
CA GLY A 200 6.22 17.70 11.01
C GLY A 200 6.59 19.14 11.36
N THR A 201 7.50 19.72 10.59
CA THR A 201 7.86 21.13 10.70
C THR A 201 6.71 22.04 10.28
N SER A 202 6.73 23.31 10.72
CA SER A 202 5.73 24.30 10.30
C SER A 202 5.60 24.48 8.78
N ALA A 203 6.67 24.21 8.02
CA ALA A 203 6.66 24.27 6.56
C ALA A 203 5.96 23.04 5.96
N GLU A 204 6.28 21.84 6.46
CA GLU A 204 5.68 20.58 6.02
C GLU A 204 4.18 20.52 6.32
N LEU A 205 3.74 21.03 7.46
CA LEU A 205 2.32 21.09 7.82
C LEU A 205 1.50 22.06 6.95
N LYS A 206 2.15 22.90 6.15
CA LYS A 206 1.52 23.87 5.24
C LYS A 206 1.69 23.50 3.76
N SER A 207 2.35 22.39 3.45
CA SER A 207 2.69 22.00 2.09
C SER A 207 2.28 20.55 1.81
N ASN A 208 1.86 20.30 0.57
CA ASN A 208 1.66 18.94 0.04
C ASN A 208 2.80 18.49 -0.88
N VAL A 209 3.84 19.31 -1.02
CA VAL A 209 4.96 19.10 -1.94
C VAL A 209 6.29 19.21 -1.22
N ILE A 210 7.27 18.44 -1.68
CA ILE A 210 8.65 18.50 -1.22
C ILE A 210 9.37 19.66 -1.92
N PRO A 211 10.10 20.54 -1.19
CA PRO A 211 10.95 21.56 -1.80
C PRO A 211 11.91 20.94 -2.82
N GLU A 212 12.13 21.61 -3.95
CA GLU A 212 12.93 21.05 -5.05
C GLU A 212 14.34 20.62 -4.61
N LYS A 213 15.03 21.45 -3.81
CA LYS A 213 16.35 21.15 -3.27
C LYS A 213 16.35 19.81 -2.50
N THR A 214 15.46 19.68 -1.53
CA THR A 214 15.31 18.45 -0.73
C THR A 214 14.95 17.26 -1.61
N SER A 215 14.07 17.44 -2.59
CA SER A 215 13.72 16.38 -3.52
C SER A 215 14.95 15.92 -4.32
N ARG A 216 15.73 16.83 -4.92
CA ARG A 216 16.97 16.48 -5.64
C ARG A 216 17.96 15.70 -4.78
N GLU A 217 18.13 16.10 -3.52
CA GLU A 217 19.01 15.41 -2.56
C GLU A 217 18.55 13.98 -2.27
N LEU A 218 17.24 13.75 -2.11
CA LEU A 218 16.68 12.44 -1.80
C LEU A 218 16.81 11.45 -2.96
N TRP A 219 16.82 11.91 -4.21
CA TRP A 219 16.75 11.06 -5.40
C TRP A 219 18.08 10.42 -5.84
N ASN A 220 19.20 10.65 -5.15
CA ASN A 220 20.49 9.96 -5.40
C ASN A 220 20.91 9.91 -6.90
N GLY A 221 20.80 11.04 -7.60
CA GLY A 221 21.14 11.13 -9.03
C GLY A 221 20.02 10.71 -10.00
N TYR A 222 18.91 10.17 -9.51
CA TYR A 222 17.75 9.78 -10.32
C TYR A 222 16.68 10.88 -10.44
N TYR A 223 16.96 12.11 -9.98
CA TYR A 223 15.95 13.17 -9.91
C TYR A 223 15.34 13.51 -11.28
N ASP A 224 16.15 13.48 -12.34
CA ASP A 224 15.70 13.81 -13.70
C ASP A 224 15.10 12.60 -14.45
N ASP A 225 15.16 11.37 -13.89
CA ASP A 225 14.58 10.14 -14.44
C ASP A 225 13.84 9.30 -13.36
N GLN A 226 12.86 9.92 -12.71
CA GLN A 226 12.09 9.29 -11.63
C GLN A 226 11.20 8.14 -12.12
N GLU A 227 10.61 8.28 -13.32
CA GLU A 227 9.80 7.21 -13.93
C GLU A 227 10.68 6.01 -14.33
N GLY A 228 11.85 6.25 -14.92
CA GLY A 228 12.82 5.20 -15.22
C GLY A 228 13.32 4.49 -13.96
N PHE A 229 13.56 5.24 -12.88
CA PHE A 229 13.89 4.67 -11.57
C PHE A 229 12.82 3.69 -11.07
N TYR A 230 11.54 4.08 -11.05
CA TYR A 230 10.47 3.18 -10.60
C TYR A 230 10.36 1.92 -11.47
N LYS A 231 10.53 2.05 -12.79
CA LYS A 231 10.54 0.90 -13.71
C LYS A 231 11.71 -0.05 -13.44
N LYS A 232 12.89 0.48 -13.11
CA LYS A 232 14.05 -0.33 -12.68
C LYS A 232 13.81 -1.02 -11.34
N ALA A 233 13.20 -0.33 -10.37
CA ALA A 233 12.81 -0.94 -9.10
C ALA A 233 11.86 -2.13 -9.29
N TYR A 234 10.89 -2.00 -10.21
CA TYR A 234 10.05 -3.13 -10.63
C TYR A 234 10.86 -4.28 -11.22
N GLU A 235 11.83 -3.99 -12.08
CA GLU A 235 12.66 -5.03 -12.71
C GLU A 235 13.52 -5.80 -11.70
N VAL A 236 14.06 -5.12 -10.69
CA VAL A 236 14.78 -5.80 -9.58
C VAL A 236 13.88 -6.84 -8.93
N VAL A 237 12.69 -6.43 -8.48
CA VAL A 237 11.76 -7.34 -7.78
C VAL A 237 11.21 -8.42 -8.70
N ALA A 238 10.91 -8.10 -9.96
CA ALA A 238 10.36 -9.05 -10.92
C ALA A 238 11.34 -10.17 -11.30
N ASN A 239 12.63 -9.93 -11.13
CA ASN A 239 13.69 -10.90 -11.40
C ASN A 239 14.08 -11.74 -10.17
N LEU A 240 13.47 -11.51 -9.01
CA LEU A 240 13.70 -12.35 -7.83
C LEU A 240 13.11 -13.75 -8.04
N ASP A 241 13.92 -14.76 -7.75
CA ASP A 241 13.43 -16.12 -7.59
C ASP A 241 12.99 -16.39 -6.14
N LYS A 242 12.37 -17.54 -5.91
CA LYS A 242 11.88 -17.92 -4.58
C LYS A 242 12.98 -18.07 -3.54
N LYS A 243 14.17 -18.49 -3.95
CA LYS A 243 15.29 -18.70 -3.03
C LYS A 243 15.80 -17.33 -2.54
N SER A 244 16.07 -16.41 -3.47
CA SER A 244 16.47 -15.04 -3.15
C SER A 244 15.40 -14.32 -2.33
N PHE A 245 14.12 -14.54 -2.63
CA PHE A 245 13.02 -14.00 -1.83
C PHE A 245 13.04 -14.50 -0.38
N HIS A 246 13.21 -15.82 -0.16
CA HIS A 246 13.27 -16.37 1.20
C HIS A 246 14.51 -15.90 1.98
N GLU A 247 15.65 -15.76 1.31
CA GLU A 247 16.86 -15.18 1.91
C GLU A 247 16.62 -13.71 2.31
N LEU A 248 15.95 -12.94 1.46
CA LEU A 248 15.64 -11.52 1.68
C LEU A 248 14.71 -11.30 2.89
N ILE A 249 13.65 -12.10 3.03
CA ILE A 249 12.70 -11.94 4.14
C ILE A 249 13.21 -12.54 5.47
N GLY A 250 14.27 -13.35 5.43
CA GLY A 250 14.92 -13.92 6.62
C GLY A 250 13.98 -14.68 7.56
N GLU A 251 14.44 -14.89 8.81
CA GLU A 251 13.68 -15.63 9.82
C GLU A 251 12.39 -14.91 10.23
N GLN A 252 12.41 -13.58 10.29
CA GLN A 252 11.25 -12.78 10.68
C GLN A 252 10.10 -12.92 9.67
N GLY A 253 10.40 -12.84 8.37
CA GLY A 253 9.41 -13.04 7.31
C GLY A 253 8.86 -14.46 7.29
N GLN A 254 9.73 -15.46 7.49
CA GLN A 254 9.33 -16.86 7.61
C GLN A 254 8.41 -17.08 8.81
N SER A 255 8.71 -16.48 9.97
CA SER A 255 7.84 -16.58 11.16
C SER A 255 6.45 -15.97 10.92
N LEU A 256 6.37 -14.83 10.23
CA LEU A 256 5.09 -14.21 9.86
C LEU A 256 4.30 -15.07 8.84
N GLU A 257 5.00 -15.79 7.97
CA GLU A 257 4.41 -16.73 7.02
C GLU A 257 3.85 -17.97 7.73
N GLU A 258 4.58 -18.54 8.68
CA GLU A 258 4.11 -19.67 9.50
C GLU A 258 2.83 -19.32 10.27
N ASP A 259 2.75 -18.09 10.77
CA ASP A 259 1.58 -17.51 11.42
C ASP A 259 0.33 -17.56 10.52
N LEU A 260 0.50 -17.35 9.20
CA LEU A 260 -0.55 -17.50 8.21
C LEU A 260 -0.94 -18.95 7.99
N PHE A 261 0.04 -19.85 7.90
CA PHE A 261 -0.21 -21.28 7.74
C PHE A 261 -0.92 -21.90 8.94
N ALA A 262 -0.74 -21.37 10.15
CA ALA A 262 -1.47 -21.80 11.33
C ALA A 262 -2.97 -21.45 11.29
N ILE A 263 -3.36 -20.37 10.61
CA ILE A 263 -4.76 -19.90 10.57
C ILE A 263 -5.53 -20.38 9.34
N LEU A 264 -4.87 -20.56 8.19
CA LEU A 264 -5.51 -20.95 6.93
C LEU A 264 -6.38 -22.23 7.03
N PRO A 265 -5.95 -23.32 7.71
CA PRO A 265 -6.77 -24.52 7.87
C PRO A 265 -8.10 -24.24 8.58
N ARG A 266 -8.10 -23.32 9.54
CA ARG A 266 -9.29 -22.98 10.34
C ARG A 266 -10.37 -22.27 9.51
N LEU A 267 -9.94 -21.51 8.50
CA LEU A 267 -10.84 -20.80 7.57
C LEU A 267 -11.40 -21.70 6.46
N LYS A 268 -10.72 -22.80 6.13
CA LYS A 268 -11.21 -23.78 5.15
C LYS A 268 -12.34 -24.67 5.71
N LEU A 269 -12.46 -24.74 7.04
CA LEU A 269 -13.44 -25.59 7.75
C LEU A 269 -14.72 -24.84 8.15
N SER A 270 -14.77 -23.52 7.95
CA SER A 270 -15.84 -22.61 8.35
C SER A 270 -16.65 -22.11 7.16
#